data_AF-A0A9D5W6K1-F1
#
_entry.id   AF-A0A9D5W6K1-F1
#
_cell.length_a   1.000
_cell.length_b   1.000
_cell.length_c   1.000
_cell.angle_alpha   90.00
_cell.angle_beta   90.00
_cell.angle_gamma   90.00
#
_symmetry.space_group_name_H-M   'P 1'
#
loop_
_entity.id
_entity.type
_entity.pdbx_description
1 polymer ?
#
loop_
_entity_poly.entity_id
_entity_poly.type
_entity_poly.pdbx_seq_one_letter_code
_entity_poly.pdbx_strand_id
1 'polypeptide(L)'
;MSRRKFLGLIGTAGASVAFGGVAQAAGNHHFEGYPGAYGVLFDATLCIGCRKCEAGCQKVNEQDLQKPLVPFDDLKVLNAPRRTGANAYTVVNKFEGASPKGPVFVKKQCNHCLEPACASACFVKAFTKNATGAVTYNADVCVGCRYCMMACPFNIPAYEYNEPLTPRIKKCTMCHPRILEGKLPGCVEACPKEALSFGKRTDLLKQARNKIESNPGVYLDHIYGEAEMGGTNWLYVTGVPFRNIGMREDLGVTSAPELTHGALAAVPVVAGLWPVLLGGVYAVAKRNEKVAAAEAAAAAKAGKAGGIDTAGQALTKALNKLDDETAKKIKDDYDKALGALTATKHHGGDE
;
A
#
# COMPACT_ATOMS: atom_id res chain seq x y z
N MET A 1 22.10 -37.88 13.71
CA MET A 1 20.62 -37.83 13.80
C MET A 1 20.06 -38.58 12.58
N SER A 2 19.19 -39.59 12.72
CA SER A 2 18.67 -40.32 11.55
C SER A 2 17.70 -39.43 10.76
N ARG A 3 17.64 -39.58 9.43
CA ARG A 3 16.70 -38.85 8.54
C ARG A 3 15.26 -38.84 9.08
N ARG A 4 14.83 -39.94 9.70
CA ARG A 4 13.48 -40.06 10.30
C ARG A 4 13.29 -39.19 11.54
N LYS A 5 14.32 -39.03 12.39
CA LYS A 5 14.28 -38.11 13.54
C LYS A 5 14.32 -36.65 13.11
N PHE A 6 15.05 -36.32 12.03
CA PHE A 6 15.08 -34.98 11.46
C PHE A 6 13.72 -34.59 10.84
N LEU A 7 13.11 -35.48 10.05
CA LEU A 7 11.76 -35.28 9.50
C LEU A 7 10.70 -35.23 10.60
N GLY A 8 10.84 -36.03 11.66
CA GLY A 8 9.97 -35.97 12.85
C GLY A 8 10.05 -34.63 13.58
N LEU A 9 11.26 -34.09 13.76
CA LEU A 9 11.49 -32.78 14.40
C LEU A 9 10.93 -31.61 13.56
N ILE A 10 11.06 -31.67 12.23
CA ILE A 10 10.43 -30.70 11.32
C ILE A 10 8.90 -30.81 11.39
N GLY A 11 8.36 -32.04 11.41
CA GLY A 11 6.92 -32.28 11.53
C GLY A 11 6.33 -31.74 12.83
N THR A 12 7.04 -31.89 13.95
CA THR A 12 6.59 -31.35 15.26
C THR A 12 6.79 -29.84 15.38
N ALA A 13 7.84 -29.27 14.80
CA ALA A 13 8.04 -27.83 14.78
C ALA A 13 6.99 -27.12 13.90
N GLY A 14 6.58 -27.73 12.78
CA GLY A 14 5.49 -27.26 11.95
C GLY A 14 4.12 -27.29 12.65
N ALA A 15 3.87 -28.29 13.49
CA ALA A 15 2.63 -28.40 14.26
C ALA A 15 2.51 -27.32 15.35
N SER A 16 3.60 -26.94 16.01
CA SER A 16 3.57 -25.88 17.03
C SER A 16 3.30 -24.47 16.49
N VAL A 17 3.56 -24.21 15.20
CA VAL A 17 3.19 -22.92 14.55
C VAL A 17 1.68 -22.83 14.28
N ALA A 18 0.98 -23.96 14.22
CA ALA A 18 -0.48 -23.98 14.02
C ALA A 18 -1.29 -23.68 15.29
N PHE A 19 -0.67 -23.71 16.47
CA PHE A 19 -1.35 -23.51 17.77
C PHE A 19 -0.92 -22.24 18.52
N GLY A 20 -0.05 -21.40 17.94
CA GLY A 20 0.14 -20.04 18.43
C GLY A 20 -1.16 -19.27 18.19
N GLY A 21 -1.78 -18.79 19.27
CA GLY A 21 -3.07 -18.10 19.23
C GLY A 21 -3.15 -17.16 18.04
N VAL A 22 -4.27 -17.24 17.32
CA VAL A 22 -4.56 -16.49 16.09
C VAL A 22 -4.02 -15.09 16.29
N ALA A 23 -2.83 -14.80 15.74
CA ALA A 23 -2.42 -13.43 15.57
C ALA A 23 -3.58 -12.83 14.82
N GLN A 24 -4.18 -11.76 15.35
CA GLN A 24 -5.24 -11.03 14.69
C GLN A 24 -4.65 -10.55 13.37
N ALA A 25 -4.64 -11.42 12.36
CA ALA A 25 -4.38 -11.05 10.99
C ALA A 25 -5.42 -9.97 10.76
N ALA A 26 -4.95 -8.75 10.49
CA ALA A 26 -5.78 -7.59 10.26
C ALA A 26 -6.98 -8.05 9.43
N GLY A 27 -8.15 -8.09 10.06
CA GLY A 27 -9.29 -8.83 9.52
C GLY A 27 -9.67 -8.29 8.15
N ASN A 28 -10.29 -9.15 7.34
CA ASN A 28 -10.85 -8.90 6.00
C ASN A 28 -11.98 -7.85 6.00
N HIS A 29 -11.86 -6.76 6.75
CA HIS A 29 -12.88 -5.75 6.85
C HIS A 29 -12.73 -4.81 5.66
N HIS A 30 -13.65 -4.96 4.70
CA HIS A 30 -13.98 -3.91 3.76
C HIS A 30 -14.32 -2.66 4.56
N PHE A 31 -13.56 -1.60 4.33
CA PHE A 31 -13.71 -0.31 4.95
C PHE A 31 -14.80 0.47 4.21
N GLU A 32 -16.02 0.45 4.76
CA GLU A 32 -17.20 1.15 4.23
C GLU A 32 -17.13 2.69 4.34
N GLY A 33 -15.99 3.24 4.76
CA GLY A 33 -15.84 4.66 5.06
C GLY A 33 -16.04 5.00 6.54
N TYR A 34 -15.77 6.26 6.88
CA TYR A 34 -16.01 6.75 8.23
C TYR A 34 -17.49 7.14 8.42
N PRO A 35 -18.11 6.78 9.55
CA PRO A 35 -19.43 7.28 9.91
C PRO A 35 -19.46 8.81 9.91
N GLY A 36 -20.50 9.40 9.31
CA GLY A 36 -20.64 10.86 9.24
C GLY A 36 -19.66 11.58 8.31
N ALA A 37 -18.92 10.85 7.47
CA ALA A 37 -18.09 11.45 6.43
C ALA A 37 -18.89 12.40 5.54
N TYR A 38 -18.27 13.52 5.18
CA TYR A 38 -18.84 14.48 4.24
C TYR A 38 -18.62 14.03 2.81
N GLY A 39 -19.52 14.48 1.93
CA GLY A 39 -19.40 14.33 0.49
C GLY A 39 -19.90 15.56 -0.26
N VAL A 40 -19.87 15.46 -1.58
CA VAL A 40 -20.47 16.44 -2.49
C VAL A 40 -21.33 15.69 -3.50
N LEU A 41 -22.58 16.11 -3.66
CA LEU A 41 -23.46 15.67 -4.74
C LEU A 41 -23.39 16.67 -5.88
N PHE A 42 -23.05 16.21 -7.07
CA PHE A 42 -23.07 16.99 -8.30
C PHE A 42 -24.29 16.63 -9.15
N ASP A 43 -25.11 17.62 -9.45
CA ASP A 43 -26.26 17.48 -10.34
C ASP A 43 -25.90 18.02 -11.74
N ALA A 44 -25.60 17.09 -12.66
CA ALA A 44 -25.24 17.44 -14.04
C ALA A 44 -26.38 18.12 -14.81
N THR A 45 -27.62 17.95 -14.37
CA THR A 45 -28.80 18.58 -15.02
C THR A 45 -28.89 20.08 -14.74
N LEU A 46 -28.24 20.55 -13.67
CA LEU A 46 -28.23 21.95 -13.24
C LEU A 46 -26.96 22.70 -13.67
N CYS A 47 -25.91 21.97 -14.05
CA CYS A 47 -24.63 22.56 -14.38
C CYS A 47 -24.67 23.32 -15.71
N ILE A 48 -24.32 24.61 -15.67
CA ILE A 48 -24.33 25.51 -16.85
C ILE A 48 -22.95 25.77 -17.44
N GLY A 49 -21.91 25.03 -17.02
CA GLY A 49 -20.57 25.19 -17.59
C GLY A 49 -19.85 26.50 -17.24
N CYS A 50 -20.36 27.32 -16.31
CA CYS A 50 -19.84 28.68 -16.04
C CYS A 50 -18.43 28.76 -15.42
N ARG A 51 -17.78 27.63 -15.11
CA ARG A 51 -16.44 27.54 -14.49
C ARG A 51 -16.24 28.26 -13.16
N LYS A 52 -17.28 28.84 -12.54
CA LYS A 52 -17.18 29.45 -11.20
C LYS A 52 -16.69 28.49 -10.12
N CYS A 53 -16.97 27.19 -10.26
CA CYS A 53 -16.41 26.18 -9.37
C CYS A 53 -14.88 25.99 -9.51
N GLU A 54 -14.30 26.26 -10.70
CA GLU A 54 -12.85 26.31 -10.88
C GLU A 54 -12.27 27.56 -10.22
N ALA A 55 -12.91 28.72 -10.43
CA ALA A 55 -12.50 29.98 -9.80
C ALA A 55 -12.56 29.91 -8.26
N GLY A 56 -13.64 29.34 -7.71
CA GLY A 56 -13.78 29.12 -6.27
C GLY A 56 -12.72 28.15 -5.73
N CYS A 57 -12.36 27.12 -6.50
CA CYS A 57 -11.26 26.22 -6.15
C CYS A 57 -9.90 26.93 -6.15
N GLN A 58 -9.64 27.78 -7.15
CA GLN A 58 -8.42 28.58 -7.23
C GLN A 58 -8.30 29.53 -6.04
N LYS A 59 -9.37 30.27 -5.72
CA LYS A 59 -9.39 31.24 -4.62
C LYS A 59 -9.05 30.61 -3.27
N VAL A 60 -9.57 29.41 -2.97
CA VAL A 60 -9.32 28.76 -1.68
C VAL A 60 -8.00 27.99 -1.61
N ASN A 61 -7.29 27.83 -2.73
CA ASN A 61 -5.99 27.15 -2.80
C ASN A 61 -4.92 28.04 -3.48
N GLU A 62 -5.04 29.37 -3.42
CA GLU A 62 -4.15 30.30 -4.13
C GLU A 62 -2.70 30.24 -3.66
N GLN A 63 -2.47 29.80 -2.42
CA GLN A 63 -1.16 29.53 -1.86
C GLN A 63 -0.49 28.29 -2.47
N ASP A 64 -1.28 27.42 -3.11
CA ASP A 64 -0.83 26.13 -3.61
C ASP A 64 -0.96 26.00 -5.14
N LEU A 65 -1.85 26.79 -5.76
CA LEU A 65 -2.06 26.82 -7.21
C LEU A 65 -1.50 28.11 -7.81
N GLN A 66 -0.69 27.97 -8.85
CA GLN A 66 -0.26 29.07 -9.71
C GLN A 66 -1.47 29.73 -10.38
N LYS A 67 -1.34 31.00 -10.73
CA LYS A 67 -2.39 31.73 -11.45
C LYS A 67 -2.76 31.02 -12.75
N PRO A 68 -4.05 30.94 -13.10
CA PRO A 68 -4.48 30.27 -14.31
C PRO A 68 -3.96 31.03 -15.54
N LEU A 69 -3.47 30.29 -16.53
CA LEU A 69 -3.01 30.87 -17.81
C LEU A 69 -4.15 31.50 -18.60
N VAL A 70 -5.37 30.99 -18.42
CA VAL A 70 -6.58 31.45 -19.09
C VAL A 70 -7.59 31.90 -18.03
N PRO A 71 -8.17 33.11 -18.16
CA PRO A 71 -9.24 33.58 -17.29
C PRO A 71 -10.41 32.58 -17.17
N PHE A 72 -11.13 32.61 -16.05
CA PHE A 72 -12.23 31.66 -15.80
C PHE A 72 -13.51 31.96 -16.61
N ASP A 73 -13.67 33.20 -17.05
CA ASP A 73 -14.74 33.68 -17.93
C ASP A 73 -14.51 33.32 -19.41
N ASP A 74 -13.29 32.97 -19.81
CA ASP A 74 -13.04 32.42 -21.14
C ASP A 74 -13.55 30.96 -21.22
N LEU A 75 -14.69 30.78 -21.88
CA LEU A 75 -15.32 29.47 -22.05
C LEU A 75 -14.77 28.67 -23.25
N LYS A 76 -13.84 29.23 -24.05
CA LYS A 76 -13.23 28.51 -25.18
C LYS A 76 -12.47 27.27 -24.73
N VAL A 77 -11.97 27.25 -23.49
CA VAL A 77 -11.31 26.08 -22.89
C VAL A 77 -12.22 24.85 -22.79
N LEU A 78 -13.54 25.03 -22.92
CA LEU A 78 -14.52 23.94 -22.89
C LEU A 78 -14.69 23.26 -24.26
N ASN A 79 -14.08 23.79 -25.33
CA ASN A 79 -14.16 23.19 -26.67
C ASN A 79 -13.29 21.93 -26.82
N ALA A 80 -12.44 21.65 -25.84
CA ALA A 80 -11.66 20.42 -25.76
C ALA A 80 -11.77 19.81 -24.35
N PRO A 81 -11.79 18.48 -24.23
CA PRO A 81 -11.80 17.82 -22.94
C PRO A 81 -10.49 18.09 -22.20
N ARG A 82 -10.59 18.50 -20.95
CA ARG A 82 -9.46 18.72 -20.04
C ARG A 82 -9.44 17.67 -18.94
N ARG A 83 -8.25 17.44 -18.37
CA ARG A 83 -8.07 16.70 -17.11
C ARG A 83 -7.59 17.63 -16.01
N THR A 84 -7.72 17.18 -14.76
CA THR A 84 -7.04 17.81 -13.64
C THR A 84 -5.52 17.74 -13.84
N GLY A 85 -4.81 18.72 -13.31
CA GLY A 85 -3.37 18.87 -13.47
C GLY A 85 -2.72 19.40 -12.20
N ALA A 86 -1.40 19.54 -12.25
CA ALA A 86 -0.62 20.11 -11.15
C ALA A 86 -1.15 21.48 -10.71
N ASN A 87 -1.62 22.26 -11.69
CA ASN A 87 -2.17 23.59 -11.48
C ASN A 87 -3.70 23.69 -11.60
N ALA A 88 -4.42 22.57 -11.55
CA ALA A 88 -5.88 22.56 -11.67
C ALA A 88 -6.49 21.38 -10.93
N TYR A 89 -6.95 21.62 -9.70
CA TYR A 89 -7.58 20.59 -8.85
C TYR A 89 -8.96 20.16 -9.32
N THR A 90 -9.62 20.99 -10.12
CA THR A 90 -10.90 20.69 -10.74
C THR A 90 -10.97 21.34 -12.11
N VAL A 91 -11.66 20.69 -13.04
CA VAL A 91 -11.98 21.23 -14.36
C VAL A 91 -13.43 20.94 -14.72
N VAL A 92 -14.03 21.79 -15.52
CA VAL A 92 -15.33 21.57 -16.16
C VAL A 92 -15.11 21.20 -17.61
N ASN A 93 -15.82 20.19 -18.08
CA ASN A 93 -15.84 19.76 -19.48
C ASN A 93 -17.25 19.86 -20.05
N LYS A 94 -17.33 20.18 -21.33
CA LYS A 94 -18.57 20.27 -22.11
C LYS A 94 -18.68 19.04 -23.01
N PHE A 95 -19.85 18.41 -23.01
CA PHE A 95 -20.18 17.26 -23.84
C PHE A 95 -21.33 17.63 -24.77
N GLU A 96 -20.97 17.92 -26.02
CA GLU A 96 -21.93 18.21 -27.09
C GLU A 96 -22.62 16.92 -27.53
N GLY A 97 -23.91 16.99 -27.88
CA GLY A 97 -24.68 15.84 -28.36
C GLY A 97 -24.99 14.76 -27.31
N ALA A 98 -24.56 14.93 -26.06
CA ALA A 98 -24.87 14.00 -24.97
C ALA A 98 -26.36 14.02 -24.58
N SER A 99 -27.04 15.15 -24.81
CA SER A 99 -28.47 15.35 -24.53
C SER A 99 -29.15 16.02 -25.73
N PRO A 100 -30.42 15.67 -26.05
CA PRO A 100 -31.20 16.41 -27.05
C PRO A 100 -31.54 17.84 -26.62
N LYS A 101 -31.38 18.17 -25.32
CA LYS A 101 -31.66 19.51 -24.76
C LYS A 101 -30.47 20.48 -24.84
N GLY A 102 -29.34 20.05 -25.42
CA GLY A 102 -28.12 20.83 -25.53
C GLY A 102 -26.91 20.19 -24.83
N PRO A 103 -25.80 20.94 -24.68
CA PRO A 103 -24.58 20.41 -24.08
C PRO A 103 -24.77 20.07 -22.60
N VAL A 104 -24.13 18.97 -22.16
CA VAL A 104 -24.05 18.61 -20.75
C VAL A 104 -22.68 18.99 -20.21
N PHE A 105 -22.63 19.62 -19.04
CA PHE A 105 -21.40 20.07 -18.41
C PHE A 105 -21.10 19.23 -17.19
N VAL A 106 -19.89 18.68 -17.10
CA VAL A 106 -19.46 17.85 -15.97
C VAL A 106 -18.22 18.43 -15.31
N LYS A 107 -18.27 18.53 -13.99
CA LYS A 107 -17.13 18.90 -13.16
C LYS A 107 -16.32 17.65 -12.79
N LYS A 108 -15.03 17.66 -13.09
CA LYS A 108 -14.05 16.60 -12.80
C LYS A 108 -13.08 17.04 -11.72
N GLN A 109 -12.89 16.19 -10.70
CA GLN A 109 -12.00 16.37 -9.54
C GLN A 109 -11.74 15.01 -8.87
N CYS A 110 -11.00 14.99 -7.76
CA CYS A 110 -10.83 13.80 -6.93
C CYS A 110 -12.18 13.35 -6.35
N ASN A 111 -12.51 12.06 -6.50
CA ASN A 111 -13.73 11.50 -5.94
C ASN A 111 -13.65 11.20 -4.45
N HIS A 112 -12.46 11.29 -3.85
CA HIS A 112 -12.24 11.01 -2.43
C HIS A 112 -12.87 9.68 -2.00
N CYS A 113 -12.48 8.60 -2.70
CA CYS A 113 -13.00 7.24 -2.53
C CYS A 113 -13.06 6.82 -1.06
N LEU A 114 -14.00 5.93 -0.72
CA LEU A 114 -14.10 5.38 0.64
C LEU A 114 -12.81 4.63 0.97
N GLU A 115 -12.40 3.73 0.08
CA GLU A 115 -11.09 3.08 0.08
C GLU A 115 -10.19 3.62 -1.06
N PRO A 116 -9.38 4.66 -0.81
CA PRO A 116 -8.60 5.30 -1.85
C PRO A 116 -7.41 4.44 -2.31
N ALA A 117 -7.48 3.98 -3.57
CA ALA A 117 -6.38 3.31 -4.27
C ALA A 117 -5.05 4.07 -4.19
N CYS A 118 -5.10 5.41 -4.28
CA CYS A 118 -3.90 6.25 -4.18
C CYS A 118 -3.24 6.22 -2.80
N ALA A 119 -4.00 6.02 -1.71
CA ALA A 119 -3.44 5.85 -0.39
C ALA A 119 -2.92 4.43 -0.18
N SER A 120 -3.65 3.42 -0.65
CA SER A 120 -3.22 2.03 -0.58
C SER A 120 -1.92 1.78 -1.35
N ALA A 121 -1.74 2.41 -2.51
CA ALA A 121 -0.52 2.26 -3.32
C ALA A 121 0.68 3.07 -2.78
N CYS A 122 0.48 3.95 -1.80
CA CYS A 122 1.53 4.83 -1.30
C CYS A 122 2.26 4.20 -0.10
N PHE A 123 3.40 3.58 -0.36
CA PHE A 123 4.18 2.88 0.67
C PHE A 123 4.73 3.81 1.78
N VAL A 124 4.93 5.09 1.48
CA VAL A 124 5.34 6.12 2.47
C VAL A 124 4.16 6.79 3.19
N LYS A 125 2.91 6.37 2.91
CA LYS A 125 1.69 6.92 3.52
C LYS A 125 1.54 8.44 3.35
N ALA A 126 1.95 8.98 2.21
CA ALA A 126 1.75 10.39 1.87
C ALA A 126 0.27 10.77 1.68
N PHE A 127 -0.64 9.82 1.49
CA PHE A 127 -2.07 10.08 1.45
C PHE A 127 -2.78 9.52 2.67
N THR A 128 -3.70 10.29 3.24
CA THR A 128 -4.50 9.90 4.40
C THR A 128 -5.98 10.01 4.09
N LYS A 129 -6.74 8.95 4.41
CA LYS A 129 -8.21 8.98 4.43
C LYS A 129 -8.65 9.50 5.80
N ASN A 130 -9.27 10.68 5.82
CA ASN A 130 -9.69 11.35 7.05
C ASN A 130 -11.14 11.00 7.41
N ALA A 131 -11.48 11.13 8.69
CA ALA A 131 -12.84 10.97 9.22
C ALA A 131 -13.87 11.87 8.53
N THR A 132 -13.45 13.06 8.07
CA THR A 132 -14.31 13.98 7.31
C THR A 132 -14.70 13.45 5.93
N GLY A 133 -14.15 12.32 5.46
CA GLY A 133 -14.32 11.81 4.10
C GLY A 133 -13.23 12.28 3.12
N ALA A 134 -12.45 13.30 3.48
CA ALA A 134 -11.39 13.82 2.63
C ALA A 134 -10.22 12.84 2.53
N VAL A 135 -9.56 12.85 1.37
CA VAL A 135 -8.30 12.14 1.12
C VAL A 135 -7.25 13.22 0.95
N THR A 136 -6.41 13.44 1.96
CA THR A 136 -5.41 14.52 1.98
C THR A 136 -4.05 14.00 1.55
N TYR A 137 -3.14 14.91 1.21
CA TYR A 137 -1.78 14.62 0.77
C TYR A 137 -0.80 15.37 1.67
N ASN A 138 0.25 14.69 2.12
CA ASN A 138 1.39 15.26 2.84
C ASN A 138 2.62 15.22 1.93
N ALA A 139 3.16 16.40 1.60
CA ALA A 139 4.33 16.52 0.75
C ALA A 139 5.62 16.07 1.44
N ASP A 140 5.72 16.20 2.76
CA ASP A 140 6.97 16.03 3.52
C ASP A 140 7.49 14.58 3.52
N VAL A 141 6.58 13.62 3.35
CA VAL A 141 6.90 12.19 3.28
C VAL A 141 6.89 11.64 1.86
N CYS A 142 6.50 12.45 0.87
CA CYS A 142 6.34 12.00 -0.50
C CYS A 142 7.70 11.89 -1.20
N VAL A 143 7.97 10.72 -1.76
CA VAL A 143 9.20 10.45 -2.54
C VAL A 143 9.02 10.61 -4.05
N GLY A 144 7.86 11.11 -4.50
CA GLY A 144 7.63 11.40 -5.92
C GLY A 144 7.58 10.18 -6.86
N CYS A 145 7.33 8.97 -6.35
CA CYS A 145 7.31 7.74 -7.15
C CYS A 145 6.14 7.63 -8.16
N ARG A 146 5.13 8.49 -8.04
CA ARG A 146 3.96 8.60 -8.95
C ARG A 146 3.06 7.36 -9.06
N TYR A 147 3.23 6.33 -8.24
CA TYR A 147 2.34 5.16 -8.23
C TYR A 147 0.89 5.52 -7.97
N CYS A 148 0.64 6.56 -7.18
CA CYS A 148 -0.70 7.10 -6.96
C CYS A 148 -1.40 7.58 -8.24
N MET A 149 -0.67 8.03 -9.26
CA MET A 149 -1.23 8.43 -10.56
C MET A 149 -1.75 7.21 -11.33
N MET A 150 -0.99 6.12 -11.31
CA MET A 150 -1.35 4.86 -11.97
C MET A 150 -2.46 4.12 -11.23
N ALA A 151 -2.42 4.13 -9.89
CA ALA A 151 -3.39 3.44 -9.06
C ALA A 151 -4.78 4.08 -9.08
N CYS A 152 -4.90 5.37 -9.43
CA CYS A 152 -6.19 6.05 -9.39
C CYS A 152 -7.09 5.63 -10.56
N PRO A 153 -8.22 4.95 -10.32
CA PRO A 153 -9.11 4.50 -11.40
C PRO A 153 -9.76 5.64 -12.19
N PHE A 154 -9.79 6.84 -11.59
CA PHE A 154 -10.35 8.06 -12.16
C PHE A 154 -9.30 8.99 -12.81
N ASN A 155 -8.02 8.61 -12.81
CA ASN A 155 -6.90 9.37 -13.39
C ASN A 155 -6.82 10.84 -12.89
N ILE A 156 -6.88 11.03 -11.57
CA ILE A 156 -6.94 12.36 -10.95
C ILE A 156 -5.57 12.92 -10.50
N PRO A 157 -4.73 12.19 -9.74
CA PRO A 157 -3.47 12.74 -9.27
C PRO A 157 -2.60 13.22 -10.43
N ALA A 158 -2.01 14.40 -10.26
CA ALA A 158 -1.08 14.99 -11.21
C ALA A 158 0.23 15.31 -10.50
N TYR A 159 1.34 15.27 -11.24
CA TYR A 159 2.67 15.56 -10.72
C TYR A 159 3.14 16.94 -11.19
N GLU A 160 3.78 17.71 -10.31
CA GLU A 160 4.46 18.97 -10.64
C GLU A 160 5.78 18.67 -11.37
N TYR A 161 5.78 18.79 -12.70
CA TYR A 161 6.99 18.57 -13.51
C TYR A 161 7.90 19.81 -13.62
N ASN A 162 7.36 20.99 -13.32
CA ASN A 162 8.04 22.27 -13.40
C ASN A 162 8.73 22.68 -12.09
N GLU A 163 8.65 21.85 -11.05
CA GLU A 163 9.34 22.05 -9.77
C GLU A 163 10.48 21.01 -9.65
N PRO A 164 11.75 21.41 -9.87
CA PRO A 164 12.85 20.47 -9.97
C PRO A 164 13.32 19.92 -8.62
N LEU A 165 13.19 20.69 -7.53
CA LEU A 165 13.76 20.33 -6.23
C LEU A 165 12.74 19.72 -5.29
N THR A 166 11.50 20.20 -5.33
CA THR A 166 10.44 19.77 -4.41
C THR A 166 9.12 19.42 -5.11
N PRO A 167 9.14 18.55 -6.14
CA PRO A 167 7.94 18.26 -6.93
C PRO A 167 6.88 17.55 -6.09
N ARG A 168 5.63 18.01 -6.18
CA ARG A 168 4.51 17.45 -5.41
C ARG A 168 3.52 16.71 -6.29
N ILE A 169 2.75 15.82 -5.65
CA ILE A 169 1.51 15.32 -6.20
C ILE A 169 0.38 16.29 -5.84
N LYS A 170 -0.46 16.57 -6.84
CA LYS A 170 -1.48 17.62 -6.84
C LYS A 170 -2.82 17.03 -7.22
N LYS A 171 -3.84 17.35 -6.42
CA LYS A 171 -5.23 16.94 -6.61
C LYS A 171 -6.13 17.70 -5.65
N CYS A 172 -7.44 17.67 -5.90
CA CYS A 172 -8.42 18.16 -4.94
C CYS A 172 -8.21 17.58 -3.53
N THR A 173 -8.33 18.46 -2.53
CA THR A 173 -8.17 18.20 -1.09
C THR A 173 -9.52 18.13 -0.36
N MET A 174 -10.64 18.15 -1.10
CA MET A 174 -11.99 18.36 -0.59
C MET A 174 -12.14 19.65 0.23
N CYS A 175 -11.22 20.62 0.09
CA CYS A 175 -11.16 21.79 0.98
C CYS A 175 -11.12 21.39 2.47
N HIS A 176 -10.42 20.30 2.81
CA HIS A 176 -10.39 19.74 4.16
C HIS A 176 -10.16 20.78 5.28
N PRO A 177 -9.20 21.73 5.18
CA PRO A 177 -9.03 22.76 6.21
C PRO A 177 -10.29 23.60 6.45
N ARG A 178 -11.01 23.98 5.38
CA ARG A 178 -12.26 24.75 5.48
C ARG A 178 -13.37 23.93 6.14
N ILE A 179 -13.46 22.64 5.81
CA ILE A 179 -14.47 21.74 6.41
C ILE A 179 -14.26 21.65 7.93
N LEU A 180 -13.01 21.60 8.39
CA LEU A 180 -12.70 21.61 9.83
C LEU A 180 -13.13 22.90 10.53
N GLU A 181 -13.16 24.02 9.81
CA GLU A 181 -13.66 25.31 10.29
C GLU A 181 -15.19 25.46 10.12
N GLY A 182 -15.91 24.41 9.69
CA GLY A 182 -17.35 24.48 9.42
C GLY A 182 -17.73 25.27 8.16
N LYS A 183 -16.76 25.60 7.30
CA LYS A 183 -16.98 26.32 6.04
C LYS A 183 -17.23 25.36 4.88
N LEU A 184 -17.96 25.83 3.88
CA LEU A 184 -18.20 25.08 2.65
C LEU A 184 -16.91 24.95 1.81
N PRO A 185 -16.78 23.86 1.02
CA PRO A 185 -15.77 23.80 -0.03
C PRO A 185 -15.93 24.95 -1.02
N GLY A 186 -14.84 25.60 -1.43
CA GLY A 186 -14.91 26.81 -2.26
C GLY A 186 -15.62 26.62 -3.60
N CYS A 187 -15.53 25.42 -4.19
CA CYS A 187 -16.24 25.12 -5.43
C CYS A 187 -17.76 24.96 -5.25
N VAL A 188 -18.21 24.53 -4.06
CA VAL A 188 -19.63 24.40 -3.70
C VAL A 188 -20.20 25.81 -3.45
N GLU A 189 -19.52 26.59 -2.61
CA GLU A 189 -19.89 27.97 -2.29
C GLU A 189 -19.98 28.88 -3.53
N ALA A 190 -19.13 28.64 -4.53
CA ALA A 190 -19.10 29.44 -5.76
C ALA A 190 -20.16 29.03 -6.81
N CYS A 191 -20.91 27.95 -6.62
CA CYS A 191 -21.83 27.44 -7.65
C CYS A 191 -23.13 28.25 -7.70
N PRO A 192 -23.40 29.02 -8.78
CA PRO A 192 -24.56 29.91 -8.83
C PRO A 192 -25.88 29.17 -9.12
N LYS A 193 -25.80 27.90 -9.51
CA LYS A 193 -26.95 27.05 -9.84
C LYS A 193 -27.19 25.95 -8.83
N GLU A 194 -26.41 25.95 -7.74
CA GLU A 194 -26.50 24.94 -6.68
C GLU A 194 -26.40 23.50 -7.24
N ALA A 195 -25.72 23.34 -8.37
CA ALA A 195 -25.42 22.05 -8.97
C ALA A 195 -24.46 21.21 -8.10
N LEU A 196 -23.95 21.78 -7.02
CA LEU A 196 -23.10 21.14 -6.02
C LEU A 196 -23.75 21.27 -4.65
N SER A 197 -24.11 20.16 -4.03
CA SER A 197 -24.60 20.12 -2.65
C SER A 197 -23.55 19.48 -1.75
N PHE A 198 -23.27 20.07 -0.58
CA PHE A 198 -22.31 19.55 0.40
C PHE A 198 -23.03 19.15 1.68
N GLY A 199 -22.64 18.03 2.27
CA GLY A 199 -23.26 17.51 3.48
C GLY A 199 -22.72 16.13 3.84
N LYS A 200 -23.35 15.45 4.80
CA LYS A 200 -23.01 14.06 5.11
C LYS A 200 -23.32 13.19 3.90
N ARG A 201 -22.41 12.28 3.55
CA ARG A 201 -22.58 11.39 2.38
C ARG A 201 -23.91 10.63 2.42
N THR A 202 -24.30 10.15 3.59
CA THR A 202 -25.58 9.43 3.78
C THR A 202 -26.79 10.26 3.43
N ASP A 203 -26.76 11.56 3.74
CA ASP A 203 -27.89 12.46 3.49
C ASP A 203 -27.91 12.85 2.02
N LEU A 204 -26.72 13.01 1.41
CA LEU A 204 -26.58 13.26 -0.03
C LEU A 204 -27.07 12.09 -0.88
N LEU A 205 -26.86 10.84 -0.46
CA LEU A 205 -27.42 9.66 -1.13
C LEU A 205 -28.95 9.67 -1.11
N LYS A 206 -29.55 9.96 0.06
CA LYS A 206 -31.01 10.12 0.19
C LYS A 206 -31.52 11.26 -0.69
N GLN A 207 -30.82 12.41 -0.68
CA GLN A 207 -31.16 13.55 -1.52
C GLN A 207 -31.12 13.18 -3.01
N ALA A 208 -30.11 12.44 -3.45
CA ALA A 208 -29.99 11.97 -4.83
C ALA A 208 -31.09 10.97 -5.20
N ARG A 209 -31.41 9.99 -4.34
CA ARG A 209 -32.53 9.05 -4.55
C ARG A 209 -33.87 9.78 -4.64
N ASN A 210 -34.14 10.70 -3.71
CA ASN A 210 -35.35 11.51 -3.73
C ASN A 210 -35.47 12.34 -5.02
N LYS A 211 -34.36 12.91 -5.52
CA LYS A 211 -34.33 13.64 -6.81
C LYS A 211 -34.73 12.74 -7.97
N ILE A 212 -34.17 11.53 -8.04
CA ILE A 212 -34.47 10.55 -9.09
C ILE A 212 -35.95 10.16 -9.05
N GLU A 213 -36.46 9.80 -7.86
CA GLU A 213 -37.84 9.32 -7.68
C GLU A 213 -38.88 10.42 -7.91
N SER A 214 -38.61 11.65 -7.44
CA SER A 214 -39.56 12.77 -7.53
C SER A 214 -39.62 13.42 -8.92
N ASN A 215 -38.68 13.09 -9.81
CA ASN A 215 -38.59 13.69 -11.15
C ASN A 215 -38.46 12.60 -12.23
N PRO A 216 -39.50 11.78 -12.44
CA PRO A 216 -39.47 10.68 -13.40
C PRO A 216 -39.16 11.21 -14.81
N GLY A 217 -38.23 10.54 -15.51
CA GLY A 217 -37.80 10.91 -16.86
C GLY A 217 -36.79 12.07 -16.94
N VAL A 218 -36.43 12.70 -15.81
CA VAL A 218 -35.37 13.73 -15.77
C VAL A 218 -34.01 13.12 -15.49
N TYR A 219 -33.95 12.15 -14.56
CA TYR A 219 -32.72 11.51 -14.13
C TYR A 219 -32.66 10.04 -14.58
N LEU A 220 -31.45 9.54 -14.77
CA LEU A 220 -31.20 8.12 -14.80
C LEU A 220 -31.27 7.55 -13.38
N ASP A 221 -31.81 6.34 -13.25
CA ASP A 221 -31.85 5.62 -11.97
C ASP A 221 -30.48 5.01 -11.63
N HIS A 222 -29.50 5.88 -11.44
CA HIS A 222 -28.14 5.53 -11.09
C HIS A 222 -27.45 6.72 -10.42
N ILE A 223 -26.99 6.53 -9.19
CA ILE A 223 -26.13 7.47 -8.48
C ILE A 223 -24.67 7.03 -8.65
N TYR A 224 -23.93 7.72 -9.51
CA TYR A 224 -22.51 7.42 -9.68
C TYR A 224 -21.72 7.88 -8.46
N GLY A 225 -20.79 7.05 -8.00
CA GLY A 225 -20.05 7.19 -6.75
C GLY A 225 -20.73 6.51 -5.55
N GLU A 226 -21.93 5.95 -5.71
CA GLU A 226 -22.58 5.16 -4.66
C GLU A 226 -21.79 3.86 -4.42
N ALA A 227 -21.50 3.13 -5.50
CA ALA A 227 -20.84 1.82 -5.44
C ALA A 227 -19.54 1.74 -6.27
N GLU A 228 -19.32 2.64 -7.24
CA GLU A 228 -18.16 2.59 -8.14
C GLU A 228 -16.85 2.57 -7.35
N MET A 229 -16.03 1.54 -7.60
CA MET A 229 -14.76 1.31 -6.90
C MET A 229 -14.88 1.24 -5.37
N GLY A 230 -15.92 0.59 -4.84
CA GLY A 230 -16.20 0.50 -3.41
C GLY A 230 -16.78 1.80 -2.83
N GLY A 231 -17.33 2.67 -3.69
CA GLY A 231 -17.98 3.91 -3.32
C GLY A 231 -17.03 5.10 -3.13
N THR A 232 -17.59 6.30 -3.28
CA THR A 232 -16.84 7.56 -3.18
C THR A 232 -17.60 8.65 -2.43
N ASN A 233 -16.91 9.73 -2.07
CA ASN A 233 -17.53 10.89 -1.41
C ASN A 233 -17.91 12.00 -2.40
N TRP A 234 -17.76 11.75 -3.70
CA TRP A 234 -18.35 12.58 -4.75
C TRP A 234 -19.41 11.77 -5.48
N LEU A 235 -20.65 12.21 -5.33
CA LEU A 235 -21.82 11.57 -5.91
C LEU A 235 -22.27 12.39 -7.12
N TYR A 236 -22.84 11.72 -8.11
CA TYR A 236 -23.31 12.37 -9.33
C TYR A 236 -24.69 11.85 -9.70
N VAL A 237 -25.55 12.77 -10.15
CA VAL A 237 -26.80 12.46 -10.83
C VAL A 237 -26.84 13.18 -12.17
N THR A 238 -27.48 12.56 -13.15
CA THR A 238 -27.53 13.02 -14.54
C THR A 238 -28.81 12.53 -15.21
N GLY A 239 -29.22 13.21 -16.28
CA GLY A 239 -30.32 12.77 -17.15
C GLY A 239 -29.87 11.98 -18.38
N VAL A 240 -28.56 11.75 -18.55
CA VAL A 240 -27.98 11.08 -19.72
C VAL A 240 -26.92 10.06 -19.29
N PRO A 241 -26.67 8.98 -20.06
CA PRO A 241 -25.73 7.93 -19.68
C PRO A 241 -24.34 8.46 -19.31
N PHE A 242 -23.74 7.92 -18.24
CA PHE A 242 -22.48 8.44 -17.71
C PHE A 242 -21.33 8.34 -18.73
N ARG A 243 -21.29 7.28 -19.55
CA ARG A 243 -20.33 7.17 -20.66
C ARG A 243 -20.41 8.32 -21.67
N ASN A 244 -21.60 8.86 -21.93
CA ASN A 244 -21.79 9.94 -22.90
C ASN A 244 -21.21 11.26 -22.40
N ILE A 245 -20.98 11.37 -21.09
CA ILE A 245 -20.41 12.54 -20.42
C ILE A 245 -19.02 12.25 -19.84
N GLY A 246 -18.30 11.31 -20.45
CA GLY A 246 -16.90 11.02 -20.17
C GLY A 246 -16.63 10.42 -18.79
N MET A 247 -17.65 9.82 -18.17
CA MET A 247 -17.53 9.09 -16.91
C MET A 247 -17.45 7.58 -17.19
N ARG A 248 -16.71 6.85 -16.35
CA ARG A 248 -16.38 5.44 -16.58
C ARG A 248 -17.41 4.52 -15.91
N GLU A 249 -18.09 3.71 -16.70
CA GLU A 249 -19.07 2.72 -16.20
C GLU A 249 -18.46 1.31 -16.04
N ASP A 250 -17.18 1.13 -16.38
CA ASP A 250 -16.46 -0.14 -16.39
C ASP A 250 -15.68 -0.45 -15.08
N LEU A 251 -15.93 0.32 -14.02
CA LEU A 251 -15.13 0.29 -12.79
C LEU A 251 -15.49 -0.86 -11.83
N GLY A 252 -16.69 -1.42 -11.94
CA GLY A 252 -17.20 -2.38 -10.95
C GLY A 252 -17.44 -1.76 -9.57
N VAL A 253 -17.80 -2.61 -8.60
CA VAL A 253 -18.20 -2.19 -7.25
C VAL A 253 -17.16 -2.51 -6.16
N THR A 254 -16.16 -3.33 -6.47
CA THR A 254 -15.09 -3.72 -5.55
C THR A 254 -14.07 -2.59 -5.43
N SER A 255 -13.58 -2.33 -4.22
CA SER A 255 -12.54 -1.31 -4.04
C SER A 255 -11.22 -1.76 -4.68
N ALA A 256 -10.39 -0.81 -5.12
CA ALA A 256 -9.08 -1.18 -5.68
C ALA A 256 -8.17 -1.90 -4.66
N PRO A 257 -8.12 -1.47 -3.37
CA PRO A 257 -7.32 -2.18 -2.38
C PRO A 257 -7.78 -3.63 -2.16
N GLU A 258 -9.09 -3.88 -2.15
CA GLU A 258 -9.68 -5.21 -1.96
C GLU A 258 -9.23 -6.22 -3.03
N LEU A 259 -9.07 -5.77 -4.29
CA LEU A 259 -8.57 -6.62 -5.39
C LEU A 259 -7.15 -7.17 -5.14
N THR A 260 -6.37 -6.54 -4.28
CA THR A 260 -4.96 -6.93 -4.00
C THR A 260 -4.75 -7.47 -2.59
N HIS A 261 -5.74 -7.35 -1.72
CA HIS A 261 -5.61 -7.67 -0.30
C HIS A 261 -5.21 -9.13 -0.06
N GLY A 262 -5.81 -10.07 -0.80
CA GLY A 262 -5.54 -11.50 -0.63
C GLY A 262 -4.06 -11.87 -0.81
N ALA A 263 -3.43 -11.37 -1.87
CA ALA A 263 -2.01 -11.62 -2.12
C ALA A 263 -1.10 -10.91 -1.10
N LEU A 264 -1.45 -9.67 -0.72
CA LEU A 264 -0.65 -8.89 0.22
C LEU A 264 -0.75 -9.39 1.66
N ALA A 265 -1.87 -10.01 2.06
CA ALA A 265 -2.05 -10.60 3.38
C ALA A 265 -1.06 -11.75 3.69
N ALA A 266 -0.54 -12.42 2.65
CA ALA A 266 0.47 -13.46 2.82
C ALA A 266 1.88 -12.89 3.11
N VAL A 267 2.15 -11.63 2.75
CA VAL A 267 3.49 -11.05 2.82
C VAL A 267 4.05 -11.01 4.25
N PRO A 268 3.32 -10.52 5.28
CA PRO A 268 3.82 -10.52 6.65
C PRO A 268 4.13 -11.93 7.18
N VAL A 269 3.33 -12.93 6.79
CA VAL A 269 3.56 -14.33 7.17
C VAL A 269 4.86 -14.84 6.58
N VAL A 270 5.06 -14.65 5.26
CA VAL A 270 6.28 -15.07 4.57
C VAL A 270 7.50 -14.33 5.12
N ALA A 271 7.40 -13.01 5.30
CA ALA A 271 8.47 -12.17 5.79
C ALA A 271 8.84 -12.46 7.26
N GLY A 272 7.88 -12.86 8.09
CA GLY A 272 8.13 -13.25 9.48
C GLY A 272 8.65 -14.67 9.63
N LEU A 273 8.12 -15.62 8.85
CA LEU A 273 8.45 -17.04 8.97
C LEU A 273 9.86 -17.37 8.49
N TRP A 274 10.30 -16.78 7.37
CA TRP A 274 11.59 -17.10 6.77
C TRP A 274 12.80 -16.75 7.66
N PRO A 275 12.89 -15.55 8.28
CA PRO A 275 13.98 -15.23 9.20
C PRO A 275 14.02 -16.15 10.42
N VAL A 276 12.86 -16.53 10.97
CA VAL A 276 12.77 -17.46 12.10
C VAL A 276 13.28 -18.84 11.69
N LEU A 277 12.82 -19.35 10.53
CA LEU A 277 13.24 -20.63 10.00
C LEU A 277 14.75 -20.67 9.73
N LEU A 278 15.27 -19.69 8.99
CA LEU A 278 16.69 -19.60 8.65
C LEU A 278 17.57 -19.37 9.88
N GLY A 279 17.13 -18.53 10.81
CA GLY A 279 17.80 -18.32 12.09
C GLY A 279 17.84 -19.60 12.93
N GLY A 280 16.76 -20.38 12.94
CA GLY A 280 16.70 -21.69 13.60
C GLY A 280 17.66 -22.70 12.97
N VAL A 281 17.67 -22.81 11.64
CA VAL A 281 18.61 -23.67 10.90
C VAL A 281 20.06 -23.25 11.19
N TYR A 282 20.35 -21.95 11.16
CA TYR A 282 21.67 -21.41 11.47
C TYR A 282 22.10 -21.73 12.92
N ALA A 283 21.21 -21.53 13.90
CA ALA A 283 21.49 -21.84 15.30
C ALA A 283 21.76 -23.34 15.53
N VAL A 284 21.01 -24.22 14.86
CA VAL A 284 21.24 -25.67 14.90
C VAL A 284 22.57 -26.04 14.26
N ALA A 285 22.92 -25.45 13.10
CA ALA A 285 24.21 -25.66 12.45
C ALA A 285 25.36 -25.23 13.39
N LYS A 286 25.28 -24.03 13.97
CA LYS A 286 26.30 -23.52 14.91
C LYS A 286 26.42 -24.36 16.18
N ARG A 287 25.30 -24.87 16.70
CA ARG A 287 25.32 -25.80 17.84
C ARG A 287 26.01 -27.11 17.47
N ASN A 288 25.70 -27.67 16.29
CA ASN A 288 26.33 -28.90 15.82
C ASN A 288 27.84 -28.74 15.65
N GLU A 289 28.30 -27.60 15.11
CA GLU A 289 29.73 -27.25 15.05
C GLU A 289 30.36 -27.20 16.45
N LYS A 290 29.74 -26.50 17.40
CA LYS A 290 30.25 -26.43 18.79
C LYS A 290 30.36 -27.80 19.45
N VAL A 291 29.36 -28.66 19.25
CA VAL A 291 29.38 -30.04 19.76
C VAL A 291 30.48 -30.86 19.08
N ALA A 292 30.61 -30.78 17.76
CA ALA A 292 31.65 -31.48 17.02
C ALA A 292 33.07 -31.01 17.41
N ALA A 293 33.26 -29.72 17.65
CA ALA A 293 34.53 -29.17 18.14
C ALA A 293 34.86 -29.65 19.56
N ALA A 294 33.86 -29.73 20.44
CA ALA A 294 34.03 -30.28 21.79
C ALA A 294 34.34 -31.80 21.75
N GLU A 295 33.64 -32.56 20.91
CA GLU A 295 33.90 -33.99 20.67
C GLU A 295 35.33 -34.20 20.13
N ALA A 296 35.75 -33.40 19.14
CA ALA A 296 37.08 -33.46 18.55
C ALA A 296 38.18 -33.11 19.57
N ALA A 297 37.98 -32.05 20.38
CA ALA A 297 38.91 -31.69 21.45
C ALA A 297 39.00 -32.76 22.55
N ALA A 298 37.88 -33.41 22.89
CA ALA A 298 37.85 -34.51 23.85
C ALA A 298 38.57 -35.76 23.29
N ALA A 299 38.33 -36.12 22.03
CA ALA A 299 39.03 -37.21 21.35
C ALA A 299 40.55 -36.95 21.27
N ALA A 300 40.96 -35.72 20.97
CA ALA A 300 42.37 -35.34 20.95
C ALA A 300 43.03 -35.43 22.33
N LYS A 301 42.32 -35.08 23.41
CA LYS A 301 42.79 -35.29 24.79
C LYS A 301 42.85 -36.76 25.19
N ALA A 302 41.91 -37.59 24.74
CA ALA A 302 41.91 -39.03 25.01
C ALA A 302 43.07 -39.75 24.29
N GLY A 303 43.38 -39.34 23.05
CA GLY A 303 44.57 -39.81 22.33
C GLY A 303 45.87 -39.46 23.05
N LYS A 304 45.91 -38.30 23.74
CA LYS A 304 47.04 -37.92 24.61
C LYS A 304 47.26 -38.87 25.80
N ALA A 305 46.21 -39.57 26.25
CA ALA A 305 46.23 -40.43 27.43
C ALA A 305 46.48 -41.93 27.09
N GLY A 306 46.85 -42.26 25.85
CA GLY A 306 47.36 -43.60 25.47
C GLY A 306 46.40 -44.50 24.68
N GLY A 307 45.21 -44.04 24.27
CA GLY A 307 44.27 -44.81 23.43
C GLY A 307 44.29 -44.35 21.97
N ILE A 308 45.23 -44.85 21.15
CA ILE A 308 45.54 -44.25 19.84
C ILE A 308 44.55 -44.67 18.72
N ASP A 309 44.11 -45.93 18.66
CA ASP A 309 43.34 -46.44 17.52
C ASP A 309 41.85 -46.03 17.53
N THR A 310 41.22 -46.03 18.71
CA THR A 310 39.81 -45.65 18.87
C THR A 310 39.62 -44.13 18.91
N ALA A 311 40.60 -43.37 19.41
CA ALA A 311 40.54 -41.90 19.45
C ALA A 311 40.71 -41.27 18.05
N GLY A 312 41.56 -41.84 17.19
CA GLY A 312 41.77 -41.36 15.83
C GLY A 312 40.50 -41.43 14.96
N GLN A 313 39.78 -42.55 15.01
CA GLN A 313 38.53 -42.72 14.26
C GLN A 313 37.41 -41.78 14.75
N ALA A 314 37.33 -41.55 16.07
CA ALA A 314 36.39 -40.61 16.66
C ALA A 314 36.69 -39.17 16.23
N LEU A 315 37.98 -38.80 16.18
CA LEU A 315 38.44 -37.49 15.75
C LEU A 315 38.11 -37.21 14.28
N THR A 316 38.46 -38.11 13.35
CA THR A 316 38.17 -37.94 11.92
C THR A 316 36.67 -37.75 11.65
N LYS A 317 35.83 -38.50 12.35
CA LYS A 317 34.36 -38.40 12.22
C LYS A 317 33.79 -37.06 12.74
N ALA A 318 34.44 -36.45 13.73
CA ALA A 318 34.06 -35.16 14.26
C ALA A 318 34.55 -34.01 13.38
N LEU A 319 35.78 -34.09 12.85
CA LEU A 319 36.37 -33.10 11.95
C LEU A 319 35.57 -32.92 10.65
N ASN A 320 35.02 -34.00 10.08
CA ASN A 320 34.19 -33.95 8.86
C ASN A 320 32.87 -33.16 9.01
N LYS A 321 32.54 -32.67 10.21
CA LYS A 321 31.34 -31.87 10.49
C LYS A 321 31.66 -30.40 10.84
N LEU A 322 32.93 -30.02 10.78
CA LEU A 322 33.42 -28.68 11.05
C LEU A 322 33.80 -28.00 9.73
N ASP A 323 33.89 -26.67 9.76
CA ASP A 323 34.52 -25.91 8.69
C ASP A 323 36.02 -26.22 8.59
N ASP A 324 36.58 -26.04 7.39
CA ASP A 324 37.97 -26.42 7.08
C ASP A 324 39.00 -25.74 7.99
N GLU A 325 38.76 -24.49 8.41
CA GLU A 325 39.68 -23.73 9.26
C GLU A 325 39.71 -24.28 10.69
N THR A 326 38.54 -24.50 11.29
CA THR A 326 38.40 -25.08 12.63
C THR A 326 38.87 -26.53 12.65
N ALA A 327 38.54 -27.31 11.61
CA ALA A 327 38.98 -28.69 11.47
C ALA A 327 40.52 -28.79 11.39
N LYS A 328 41.15 -27.91 10.59
CA LYS A 328 42.60 -27.85 10.44
C LYS A 328 43.29 -27.55 11.78
N LYS A 329 42.83 -26.53 12.50
CA LYS A 329 43.41 -26.14 13.80
C LYS A 329 43.36 -27.29 14.83
N ILE A 330 42.23 -27.97 14.94
CA ILE A 330 42.06 -29.08 15.89
C ILE A 330 42.92 -30.30 15.48
N LYS A 331 43.07 -30.54 14.18
CA LYS A 331 43.95 -31.61 13.66
C LYS A 331 45.42 -31.32 13.93
N ASP A 332 45.88 -30.09 13.67
CA ASP A 332 47.27 -29.67 13.93
C ASP A 332 47.63 -29.84 15.42
N ASP A 333 46.70 -29.49 16.33
CA ASP A 333 46.87 -29.69 17.78
C ASP A 333 46.94 -31.17 18.19
N TYR A 334 46.22 -32.06 17.50
CA TYR A 334 46.26 -33.51 17.72
C TYR A 334 47.57 -34.13 17.22
N ASP A 335 47.99 -33.80 15.99
CA ASP A 335 49.20 -34.34 15.37
C ASP A 335 50.45 -33.91 16.15
N LYS A 336 50.51 -32.66 16.60
CA LYS A 336 51.58 -32.15 17.48
C LYS A 336 51.65 -32.90 18.81
N ALA A 337 50.50 -33.26 19.37
CA ALA A 337 50.42 -34.00 20.61
C ALA A 337 50.83 -35.47 20.47
N LEU A 338 50.40 -36.12 19.39
CA LEU A 338 50.77 -37.49 19.08
C LEU A 338 52.28 -37.61 18.86
N GLY A 339 52.87 -36.66 18.13
CA GLY A 339 54.32 -36.57 17.92
C GLY A 339 55.12 -36.48 19.22
N ALA A 340 54.61 -35.75 20.22
CA ALA A 340 55.25 -35.65 21.55
C ALA A 340 55.16 -36.95 22.38
N LEU A 341 54.09 -37.74 22.21
CA LEU A 341 53.91 -39.05 22.86
C LEU A 341 54.72 -40.17 22.20
N THR A 342 54.90 -40.11 20.88
CA THR A 342 55.79 -41.04 20.16
C THR A 342 57.27 -40.74 20.42
N ALA A 343 57.63 -39.48 20.60
CA ALA A 343 59.00 -39.07 20.97
C ALA A 343 59.40 -39.53 22.39
N THR A 344 58.45 -39.54 23.34
CA THR A 344 58.69 -40.01 24.72
C THR A 344 58.83 -41.52 24.83
N LYS A 345 58.31 -42.31 23.88
CA LYS A 345 58.54 -43.77 23.82
C LYS A 345 59.92 -44.17 23.30
N HIS A 346 60.66 -43.29 22.63
CA HIS A 346 61.99 -43.59 22.06
C HIS A 346 63.17 -43.26 22.99
N HIS A 347 62.94 -42.82 24.23
CA HIS A 347 64.00 -42.53 25.22
C HIS A 347 63.88 -43.36 26.51
N GLY A 348 63.07 -44.44 26.50
CA GLY A 348 62.83 -45.30 27.66
C GLY A 348 63.32 -46.74 27.50
N GLY A 349 64.23 -47.01 26.56
CA GLY A 349 64.76 -48.34 26.31
C GLY A 349 66.21 -48.28 25.89
N ASP A 350 67.09 -47.97 26.83
CA ASP A 350 68.50 -48.39 26.86
C ASP A 350 68.91 -48.37 28.34
N GLU A 351 69.00 -49.57 28.92
CA GLU A 351 69.85 -49.85 30.09
C GLU A 351 71.33 -49.73 29.72
#